data_AF-A0A059AN09-F1
#
_entry.id   AF-A0A059AN09-F1
#
_cell.length_a   1.000
_cell.length_b   1.000
_cell.length_c   1.000
_cell.angle_alpha   90.00
_cell.angle_beta   90.00
_cell.angle_gamma   90.00
#
_symmetry.space_group_name_H-M   'P 1'
#
loop_
_entity.id
_entity.type
_entity.pdbx_description
1 polymer ?
#
loop_
_entity_poly.entity_id
_entity_poly.type
_entity_poly.pdbx_seq_one_letter_code
_entity_poly.pdbx_strand_id
1 'polypeptide(L)'
;MARLVLLLWYLGTLAAFRQASAVEYTALNNASSTAGGARFDGEIGTEYTKKVMNSSTVCIWQIFQELTSEDRRDVQAVSVFIESMEGVAYALIDTNEIHVSSEYIGNYSGDVKNEITGVLYHEMTHIWQWFANQEAPTGLTEGIADFVRLKAGYAPSHWVKPGQGNRWDQGYDVTAHFLDYCDGLLSGFVADMNKKMKTGYSPQYFVELLGKTVDQLWSDYKAKYGN
;
A
#
# COMPACT_ATOMS: atom_id res chain seq x y z
N MET A 1 54.91 -13.08 -49.43
CA MET A 1 53.45 -12.91 -49.22
C MET A 1 52.97 -14.02 -48.31
N ALA A 2 52.72 -13.75 -47.03
CA ALA A 2 52.04 -14.67 -46.13
C ALA A 2 50.92 -13.87 -45.44
N ARG A 3 49.67 -14.28 -45.67
CA ARG A 3 48.46 -13.57 -45.21
C ARG A 3 48.17 -13.90 -43.75
N LEU A 4 48.00 -12.84 -42.96
CA LEU A 4 47.33 -12.83 -41.66
C LEU A 4 45.91 -13.39 -41.79
N VAL A 5 45.50 -14.28 -40.89
CA VAL A 5 44.09 -14.56 -40.59
C VAL A 5 43.90 -14.42 -39.09
N LEU A 6 43.31 -13.28 -38.69
CA LEU A 6 42.83 -13.02 -37.34
C LEU A 6 41.46 -13.69 -37.16
N LEU A 7 41.39 -14.68 -36.27
CA LEU A 7 40.14 -15.27 -35.80
C LEU A 7 39.64 -14.46 -34.60
N LEU A 8 38.69 -13.55 -34.85
CA LEU A 8 37.90 -12.88 -33.81
C LEU A 8 36.80 -13.84 -33.34
N TRP A 9 36.91 -14.34 -32.12
CA TRP A 9 35.83 -15.08 -31.47
C TRP A 9 34.91 -14.08 -30.76
N TYR A 10 33.68 -14.02 -31.25
CA TYR A 10 32.60 -13.19 -30.70
C TYR A 10 32.11 -13.83 -29.40
N LEU A 11 32.45 -13.24 -28.26
CA LEU A 11 31.82 -13.57 -26.97
C LEU A 11 30.42 -12.92 -26.95
N GLY A 12 29.41 -13.68 -27.36
CA GLY A 12 28.02 -13.31 -27.12
C GLY A 12 27.71 -13.47 -25.64
N THR A 13 27.51 -12.36 -24.93
CA THR A 13 26.94 -12.38 -23.58
C THR A 13 25.46 -12.73 -23.67
N LEU A 14 25.07 -13.92 -23.20
CA LEU A 14 23.66 -14.20 -22.92
C LEU A 14 23.24 -13.33 -21.74
N ALA A 15 22.54 -12.23 -22.02
CA ALA A 15 21.73 -11.56 -21.01
C ALA A 15 20.61 -12.53 -20.59
N ALA A 16 20.75 -13.12 -19.40
CA ALA A 16 19.65 -13.84 -18.79
C ALA A 16 18.54 -12.84 -18.49
N PHE A 17 17.49 -12.81 -19.32
CA PHE A 17 16.24 -12.18 -18.96
C PHE A 17 15.67 -12.94 -17.77
N ARG A 18 15.86 -12.41 -16.56
CA ARG A 18 15.03 -12.82 -15.42
C ARG A 18 13.62 -12.33 -15.72
N GLN A 19 12.77 -13.23 -16.17
CA GLN A 19 11.34 -12.99 -16.16
C GLN A 19 10.96 -12.81 -14.69
N ALA A 20 10.61 -11.61 -14.27
CA ALA A 20 10.03 -11.41 -12.94
C ALA A 20 8.77 -12.27 -12.89
N SER A 21 8.72 -13.25 -11.99
CA SER A 21 7.50 -14.02 -11.78
C SER A 21 6.41 -13.04 -11.37
N ALA A 22 5.22 -13.18 -11.95
CA ALA A 22 4.06 -12.45 -11.45
C ALA A 22 3.81 -12.85 -9.99
N VAL A 23 3.36 -11.90 -9.16
CA VAL A 23 3.00 -12.18 -7.76
C VAL A 23 1.84 -13.17 -7.74
N GLU A 24 1.96 -14.23 -6.96
CA GLU A 24 0.89 -15.22 -6.78
C GLU A 24 -0.11 -14.72 -5.73
N TYR A 25 -1.40 -14.80 -6.04
CA TYR A 25 -2.47 -14.36 -5.14
C TYR A 25 -3.39 -15.51 -4.76
N THR A 26 -3.55 -15.73 -3.46
CA THR A 26 -4.50 -16.69 -2.90
C THR A 26 -5.57 -15.97 -2.09
N ALA A 27 -6.81 -16.44 -2.16
CA ALA A 27 -7.91 -15.95 -1.33
C ALA A 27 -8.75 -17.13 -0.84
N LEU A 28 -8.97 -17.20 0.47
CA LEU A 28 -9.68 -18.29 1.14
C LEU A 28 -10.74 -17.73 2.08
N ASN A 29 -11.89 -18.41 2.15
CA ASN A 29 -12.93 -18.12 3.13
C ASN A 29 -12.95 -19.23 4.19
N ASN A 30 -12.28 -18.98 5.31
CA ASN A 30 -12.23 -19.91 6.45
C ASN A 30 -13.46 -19.76 7.37
N ALA A 31 -14.30 -18.75 7.13
CA ALA A 31 -15.46 -18.41 7.96
C ALA A 31 -16.80 -18.63 7.23
N SER A 32 -16.87 -19.53 6.25
CA SER A 32 -18.08 -19.78 5.43
C SER A 32 -19.32 -20.21 6.23
N SER A 33 -19.15 -20.69 7.45
CA SER A 33 -20.25 -21.01 8.38
C SER A 33 -20.84 -19.78 9.11
N THR A 34 -20.19 -18.62 9.03
CA THR A 34 -20.68 -17.36 9.62
C THR A 34 -21.59 -16.61 8.64
N ALA A 35 -22.45 -15.73 9.16
CA ALA A 35 -23.25 -14.84 8.30
C ALA A 35 -22.36 -13.95 7.41
N GLY A 36 -21.23 -13.50 7.94
CA GLY A 36 -20.23 -12.71 7.23
C GLY A 36 -19.52 -13.45 6.11
N GLY A 37 -19.05 -14.66 6.38
CA GLY A 37 -18.43 -15.51 5.37
C GLY A 37 -19.41 -15.91 4.27
N ALA A 38 -20.66 -16.23 4.61
CA ALA A 38 -21.70 -16.47 3.61
C ALA A 38 -21.97 -15.22 2.74
N ARG A 39 -21.97 -14.03 3.36
CA ARG A 39 -22.10 -12.77 2.64
C ARG A 39 -20.91 -12.48 1.73
N PHE A 40 -19.69 -12.75 2.20
CA PHE A 40 -18.47 -12.65 1.38
C PHE A 40 -18.60 -13.51 0.12
N ASP A 41 -19.00 -14.78 0.25
CA ASP A 41 -19.16 -15.69 -0.89
C ASP A 41 -20.23 -15.19 -1.87
N GLY A 42 -21.32 -14.59 -1.36
CA GLY A 42 -22.42 -14.09 -2.17
C GLY A 42 -22.17 -12.76 -2.89
N GLU A 43 -21.45 -11.82 -2.26
CA GLU A 43 -21.33 -10.45 -2.76
C GLU A 43 -19.92 -10.10 -3.30
N ILE A 44 -18.88 -10.75 -2.77
CA ILE A 44 -17.47 -10.42 -3.04
C ILE A 44 -16.81 -11.57 -3.80
N GLY A 45 -16.57 -12.69 -3.11
CA GLY A 45 -15.98 -13.91 -3.66
C GLY A 45 -14.46 -13.87 -3.84
N THR A 46 -13.82 -15.03 -3.71
CA THR A 46 -12.35 -15.19 -3.76
C THR A 46 -11.72 -14.78 -5.10
N GLU A 47 -12.40 -15.04 -6.22
CA GLU A 47 -11.91 -14.63 -7.56
C GLU A 47 -11.88 -13.11 -7.72
N TYR A 48 -12.86 -12.40 -7.15
CA TYR A 48 -12.84 -10.94 -7.16
C TYR A 48 -11.74 -10.41 -6.23
N THR A 49 -11.59 -10.99 -5.03
CA THR A 49 -10.50 -10.65 -4.10
C THR A 49 -9.13 -10.73 -4.77
N LYS A 50 -8.83 -11.82 -5.49
CA LYS A 50 -7.55 -11.96 -6.22
C LYS A 50 -7.37 -10.89 -7.31
N LYS A 51 -8.44 -10.49 -8.00
CA LYS A 51 -8.40 -9.37 -8.96
C LYS A 51 -8.09 -8.05 -8.26
N VAL A 52 -8.72 -7.79 -7.13
CA VAL A 52 -8.47 -6.59 -6.31
C VAL A 52 -7.02 -6.57 -5.84
N MET A 53 -6.47 -7.67 -5.33
CA MET A 53 -5.06 -7.78 -4.92
C MET A 53 -4.10 -7.44 -6.08
N ASN A 54 -4.37 -7.95 -7.28
CA ASN A 54 -3.56 -7.60 -8.45
C ASN A 54 -3.69 -6.12 -8.82
N SER A 55 -4.92 -5.59 -8.85
CA SER A 55 -5.17 -4.18 -9.18
C SER A 55 -4.57 -3.22 -8.15
N SER A 56 -4.64 -3.55 -6.86
CA SER A 56 -4.05 -2.75 -5.79
C SER A 56 -2.53 -2.80 -5.85
N THR A 57 -1.90 -3.95 -6.07
CA THR A 57 -0.44 -4.04 -6.27
C THR A 57 0.04 -3.13 -7.41
N VAL A 58 -0.63 -3.15 -8.57
CA VAL A 58 -0.28 -2.26 -9.69
C VAL A 58 -0.44 -0.79 -9.31
N CYS A 59 -1.53 -0.44 -8.62
CA CYS A 59 -1.77 0.92 -8.15
C CYS A 59 -0.72 1.38 -7.14
N ILE A 60 -0.36 0.52 -6.18
CA ILE A 60 0.63 0.81 -5.15
C ILE A 60 2.02 1.00 -5.76
N TRP A 61 2.46 0.12 -6.67
CA TRP A 61 3.73 0.31 -7.37
C TRP A 61 3.76 1.58 -8.22
N GLN A 62 2.64 2.01 -8.78
CA GLN A 62 2.54 3.29 -9.48
C GLN A 62 2.65 4.47 -8.51
N ILE A 63 1.92 4.44 -7.38
CA ILE A 63 1.94 5.48 -6.36
C ILE A 63 3.33 5.60 -5.74
N PHE A 64 3.97 4.48 -5.41
CA PHE A 64 5.33 4.45 -4.84
C PHE A 64 6.44 4.60 -5.88
N GLN A 65 6.09 4.69 -7.17
CA GLN A 65 7.05 4.78 -8.28
C GLN A 65 8.08 3.62 -8.30
N GLU A 66 7.71 2.46 -7.76
CA GLU A 66 8.55 1.25 -7.71
C GLU A 66 8.36 0.45 -9.02
N LEU A 67 8.91 0.97 -10.11
CA LEU A 67 8.67 0.43 -11.46
C LEU A 67 9.55 -0.79 -11.80
N THR A 68 10.64 -1.02 -11.06
CA THR A 68 11.55 -2.15 -11.26
C THR A 68 11.58 -3.08 -10.05
N SER A 69 12.07 -4.30 -10.24
CA SER A 69 12.20 -5.30 -9.17
C SER A 69 13.15 -4.86 -8.06
N GLU A 70 14.16 -4.06 -8.38
CA GLU A 70 15.16 -3.57 -7.41
C GLU A 70 14.58 -2.53 -6.45
N ASP A 71 13.53 -1.82 -6.89
CA ASP A 71 12.88 -0.82 -6.07
C ASP A 71 11.84 -1.41 -5.11
N ARG A 72 11.30 -2.59 -5.41
CA ARG A 72 10.20 -3.23 -4.67
C ARG A 72 10.68 -4.08 -3.51
N ARG A 73 9.78 -4.32 -2.55
CA ARG A 73 9.93 -5.47 -1.63
C ARG A 73 9.90 -6.78 -2.42
N ASP A 74 10.74 -7.74 -2.05
CA ASP A 74 10.76 -9.08 -2.64
C ASP A 74 9.61 -9.92 -2.05
N VAL A 75 8.43 -9.79 -2.66
CA VAL A 75 7.22 -10.53 -2.29
C VAL A 75 6.76 -11.32 -3.51
N GLN A 76 6.76 -12.64 -3.37
CA GLN A 76 6.43 -13.58 -4.46
C GLN A 76 4.97 -14.06 -4.39
N ALA A 77 4.38 -14.04 -3.19
CA ALA A 77 3.00 -14.45 -2.96
C ALA A 77 2.35 -13.61 -1.87
N VAL A 78 1.04 -13.40 -1.98
CA VAL A 78 0.20 -12.77 -0.96
C VAL A 78 -1.07 -13.60 -0.78
N SER A 79 -1.51 -13.81 0.45
CA SER A 79 -2.74 -14.56 0.76
C SER A 79 -3.74 -13.72 1.54
N VAL A 80 -5.02 -13.78 1.15
CA VAL A 80 -6.14 -13.19 1.92
C VAL A 80 -6.97 -14.31 2.55
N PHE A 81 -7.27 -14.17 3.84
CA PHE A 81 -8.14 -15.07 4.59
C PHE A 81 -9.34 -14.31 5.14
N ILE A 82 -10.54 -14.80 4.87
CA ILE A 82 -11.74 -14.36 5.59
C ILE A 82 -11.90 -15.23 6.82
N GLU A 83 -11.88 -14.61 8.00
CA GLU A 83 -11.83 -15.31 9.28
C GLU A 83 -12.84 -14.77 10.28
N SER A 84 -13.22 -15.60 11.25
CA SER A 84 -14.04 -15.19 12.39
C SER A 84 -13.13 -14.50 13.41
N MET A 85 -13.17 -13.17 13.44
CA MET A 85 -12.34 -12.33 14.28
C MET A 85 -12.95 -10.95 14.53
N GLU A 86 -12.52 -10.29 15.61
CA GLU A 86 -12.86 -8.89 15.86
C GLU A 86 -12.07 -7.93 14.96
N GLY A 87 -12.48 -6.66 14.93
CA GLY A 87 -11.86 -5.64 14.09
C GLY A 87 -12.33 -5.68 12.63
N VAL A 88 -11.53 -5.08 11.74
CA VAL A 88 -11.86 -4.96 10.30
C VAL A 88 -10.99 -5.90 9.49
N ALA A 89 -9.68 -5.65 9.51
CA ALA A 89 -8.65 -6.45 8.86
C ALA A 89 -7.28 -6.16 9.50
N TYR A 90 -6.29 -6.99 9.19
CA TYR A 90 -4.88 -6.72 9.45
C TYR A 90 -3.98 -7.47 8.46
N ALA A 91 -2.75 -6.98 8.28
CA ALA A 91 -1.71 -7.62 7.50
C ALA A 91 -0.58 -8.19 8.38
N LEU A 92 -0.12 -9.40 8.07
CA LEU A 92 1.10 -10.01 8.58
C LEU A 92 2.20 -9.88 7.53
N ILE A 93 3.12 -8.95 7.78
CA ILE A 93 4.15 -8.54 6.81
C ILE A 93 5.20 -9.62 6.57
N ASP A 94 5.49 -10.45 7.58
CA ASP A 94 6.50 -11.51 7.51
C ASP A 94 6.04 -12.72 6.68
N THR A 95 4.74 -13.00 6.68
CA THR A 95 4.13 -14.11 5.92
C THR A 95 3.42 -13.63 4.64
N ASN A 96 3.30 -12.31 4.44
CA ASN A 96 2.53 -11.67 3.39
C ASN A 96 1.06 -12.11 3.38
N GLU A 97 0.44 -12.13 4.56
CA GLU A 97 -0.94 -12.55 4.74
C GLU A 97 -1.82 -11.36 5.14
N ILE A 98 -3.06 -11.36 4.69
CA ILE A 98 -4.08 -10.37 5.04
C ILE A 98 -5.27 -11.14 5.60
N HIS A 99 -5.75 -10.73 6.76
CA HIS A 99 -6.87 -11.34 7.44
C HIS A 99 -8.01 -10.33 7.48
N VAL A 100 -9.20 -10.73 7.04
CA VAL A 100 -10.38 -9.85 6.98
C VAL A 100 -11.50 -10.45 7.81
N SER A 101 -12.11 -9.63 8.66
CA SER A 101 -13.13 -10.05 9.61
C SER A 101 -14.44 -10.38 8.91
N SER A 102 -14.89 -11.61 9.10
CA SER A 102 -16.22 -12.03 8.68
C SER A 102 -17.31 -11.25 9.44
N GLU A 103 -17.08 -10.92 10.70
CA GLU A 103 -17.99 -10.18 11.57
C GLU A 103 -18.17 -8.76 11.05
N TYR A 104 -17.10 -8.10 10.61
CA TYR A 104 -17.18 -6.80 9.94
C TYR A 104 -17.99 -6.89 8.65
N ILE A 105 -17.68 -7.85 7.78
CA ILE A 105 -18.41 -8.08 6.51
C ILE A 105 -19.91 -8.30 6.76
N GLY A 106 -20.25 -9.13 7.75
CA GLY A 106 -21.63 -9.45 8.10
C GLY A 106 -22.41 -8.25 8.63
N ASN A 107 -21.75 -7.41 9.43
CA ASN A 107 -22.37 -6.26 10.07
C ASN A 107 -22.33 -4.97 9.23
N TYR A 108 -21.53 -4.92 8.15
CA TYR A 108 -21.37 -3.71 7.36
C TYR A 108 -22.67 -3.29 6.66
N SER A 109 -23.16 -2.10 6.93
CA SER A 109 -24.34 -1.55 6.24
C SER A 109 -23.93 -0.83 4.95
N GLY A 110 -24.51 -1.21 3.81
CA GLY A 110 -24.23 -0.59 2.52
C GLY A 110 -23.48 -1.52 1.56
N ASP A 111 -22.73 -0.92 0.62
CA ASP A 111 -21.95 -1.65 -0.39
C ASP A 111 -20.69 -2.25 0.24
N VAL A 112 -20.83 -3.44 0.80
CA VAL A 112 -19.73 -4.17 1.45
C VAL A 112 -18.64 -4.55 0.46
N LYS A 113 -18.96 -4.72 -0.83
CA LYS A 113 -17.98 -5.05 -1.85
C LYS A 113 -17.04 -3.87 -2.10
N ASN A 114 -17.59 -2.67 -2.24
CA ASN A 114 -16.79 -1.46 -2.36
C ASN A 114 -15.96 -1.19 -1.10
N GLU A 115 -16.54 -1.40 0.09
CA GLU A 115 -15.81 -1.25 1.36
C GLU A 115 -14.61 -2.19 1.44
N ILE A 116 -14.82 -3.50 1.25
CA ILE A 116 -13.76 -4.49 1.35
C ILE A 116 -12.71 -4.30 0.24
N THR A 117 -13.11 -3.77 -0.92
CA THR A 117 -12.14 -3.35 -1.94
C THR A 117 -11.22 -2.27 -1.38
N GLY A 118 -11.75 -1.22 -0.75
CA GLY A 118 -10.96 -0.19 -0.10
C GLY A 118 -10.06 -0.71 1.03
N VAL A 119 -10.59 -1.60 1.88
CA VAL A 119 -9.82 -2.26 2.95
C VAL A 119 -8.66 -3.07 2.35
N LEU A 120 -8.86 -3.79 1.26
CA LEU A 120 -7.77 -4.53 0.60
C LEU A 120 -6.72 -3.59 0.00
N TYR A 121 -7.06 -2.39 -0.49
CA TYR A 121 -6.06 -1.41 -0.91
C TYR A 121 -5.22 -0.92 0.28
N HIS A 122 -5.83 -0.72 1.44
CA HIS A 122 -5.13 -0.39 2.68
C HIS A 122 -4.17 -1.52 3.09
N GLU A 123 -4.68 -2.74 3.30
CA GLU A 123 -3.87 -3.87 3.78
C GLU A 123 -2.78 -4.29 2.79
N MET A 124 -3.06 -4.26 1.48
CA MET A 124 -2.04 -4.52 0.47
C MET A 124 -0.95 -3.46 0.49
N THR A 125 -1.23 -2.23 0.91
CA THR A 125 -0.19 -1.21 1.08
C THR A 125 0.79 -1.61 2.17
N HIS A 126 0.33 -2.20 3.28
CA HIS A 126 1.22 -2.77 4.29
C HIS A 126 2.10 -3.89 3.74
N ILE A 127 1.65 -4.67 2.75
CA ILE A 127 2.48 -5.68 2.08
C ILE A 127 3.60 -5.05 1.25
N TRP A 128 3.39 -3.85 0.69
CA TRP A 128 4.35 -3.27 -0.26
C TRP A 128 5.21 -2.15 0.32
N GLN A 129 4.73 -1.44 1.34
CA GLN A 129 5.44 -0.29 1.91
C GLN A 129 6.64 -0.70 2.77
N TRP A 130 7.58 0.22 2.94
CA TRP A 130 8.71 0.07 3.86
C TRP A 130 8.35 0.62 5.25
N PHE A 131 8.73 -0.12 6.29
CA PHE A 131 8.43 0.21 7.69
C PHE A 131 9.62 0.78 8.45
N ALA A 132 10.71 1.15 7.76
CA ALA A 132 11.92 1.69 8.40
C ALA A 132 12.46 0.78 9.51
N ASN A 133 12.55 -0.53 9.27
CA ASN A 133 12.94 -1.51 10.31
C ASN A 133 12.07 -1.43 11.58
N GLN A 134 10.78 -1.12 11.42
CA GLN A 134 9.79 -0.90 12.50
C GLN A 134 10.01 0.39 13.30
N GLU A 135 10.85 1.33 12.81
CA GLU A 135 11.09 2.62 13.45
C GLU A 135 10.14 3.73 12.96
N ALA A 136 9.42 3.50 11.85
CA ALA A 136 8.45 4.47 11.35
C ALA A 136 7.30 4.66 12.36
N PRO A 137 6.82 5.90 12.59
CA PRO A 137 5.64 6.14 13.41
C PRO A 137 4.44 5.38 12.86
N THR A 138 3.71 4.65 13.71
CA THR A 138 2.52 3.90 13.30
C THR A 138 1.52 4.79 12.56
N GLY A 139 1.30 6.02 13.03
CA GLY A 139 0.40 6.96 12.35
C GLY A 139 0.82 7.30 10.92
N LEU A 140 2.13 7.34 10.63
CA LEU A 140 2.62 7.52 9.26
C LEU A 140 2.35 6.28 8.41
N THR A 141 2.62 5.08 8.93
CA THR A 141 2.43 3.82 8.17
C THR A 141 0.96 3.51 7.89
N GLU A 142 0.05 3.76 8.85
CA GLU A 142 -1.39 3.68 8.64
C GLU A 142 -1.88 4.76 7.67
N GLY A 143 -1.35 5.98 7.79
CA GLY A 143 -1.68 7.09 6.93
C GLY A 143 -1.26 6.88 5.47
N ILE A 144 -0.14 6.21 5.21
CA ILE A 144 0.29 5.85 3.85
C ILE A 144 -0.66 4.81 3.24
N ALA A 145 -1.09 3.82 4.03
CA ALA A 145 -2.07 2.84 3.59
C ALA A 145 -3.42 3.48 3.20
N ASP A 146 -3.91 4.41 4.03
CA ASP A 146 -5.13 5.16 3.71
C ASP A 146 -4.92 6.22 2.63
N PHE A 147 -3.70 6.76 2.45
CA PHE A 147 -3.37 7.60 1.31
C PHE A 147 -3.53 6.82 0.00
N VAL A 148 -3.02 5.58 -0.08
CA VAL A 148 -3.24 4.73 -1.26
C VAL A 148 -4.73 4.48 -1.49
N ARG A 149 -5.47 4.11 -0.44
CA ARG A 149 -6.94 3.92 -0.51
C ARG A 149 -7.65 5.18 -1.02
N LEU A 150 -7.22 6.35 -0.57
CA LEU A 150 -7.72 7.66 -1.04
C LEU A 150 -7.44 7.87 -2.53
N LYS A 151 -6.19 7.70 -2.97
CA LYS A 151 -5.79 7.91 -4.38
C LYS A 151 -6.42 6.90 -5.33
N ALA A 152 -6.74 5.71 -4.84
CA ALA A 152 -7.47 4.69 -5.58
C ALA A 152 -8.99 4.97 -5.70
N GLY A 153 -9.50 6.01 -5.01
CA GLY A 153 -10.91 6.39 -5.05
C GLY A 153 -11.82 5.61 -4.10
N TYR A 154 -11.25 4.92 -3.11
CA TYR A 154 -12.00 4.08 -2.15
C TYR A 154 -12.09 4.69 -0.74
N ALA A 155 -11.96 6.03 -0.62
CA ALA A 155 -12.22 6.74 0.62
C ALA A 155 -13.70 6.61 1.01
N PRO A 156 -14.04 6.01 2.16
CA PRO A 156 -15.40 5.97 2.69
C PRO A 156 -15.96 7.36 2.96
N SER A 157 -17.28 7.50 2.83
CA SER A 157 -17.97 8.79 3.05
C SER A 157 -17.93 9.30 4.49
N HIS A 158 -17.59 8.44 5.45
CA HIS A 158 -17.49 8.78 6.87
C HIS A 158 -16.10 9.26 7.28
N TRP A 159 -15.10 9.21 6.39
CA TRP A 159 -13.79 9.76 6.66
C TRP A 159 -13.87 11.25 7.02
N VAL A 160 -12.95 11.66 7.88
CA VAL A 160 -12.77 13.06 8.25
C VAL A 160 -12.50 13.90 7.02
N LYS A 161 -12.86 15.18 7.09
CA LYS A 161 -12.54 16.12 6.01
C LYS A 161 -11.08 16.58 6.10
N PRO A 162 -10.47 17.02 4.98
CA PRO A 162 -9.19 17.73 5.03
C PRO A 162 -9.22 18.86 6.08
N GLY A 163 -8.14 18.99 6.84
CA GLY A 163 -8.01 19.93 7.95
C GLY A 163 -8.55 19.43 9.29
N GLN A 164 -9.25 18.30 9.36
CA GLN A 164 -9.65 17.69 10.64
C GLN A 164 -8.51 16.85 11.27
N GLY A 165 -8.70 16.41 12.51
CA GLY A 165 -7.68 15.71 13.31
C GLY A 165 -6.76 16.64 14.11
N ASN A 166 -6.03 16.04 15.04
CA ASN A 166 -5.28 16.77 16.08
C ASN A 166 -3.76 16.79 15.85
N ARG A 167 -3.21 15.77 15.19
CA ARG A 167 -1.78 15.65 14.89
C ARG A 167 -1.55 15.00 13.53
N TRP A 168 -0.39 15.26 12.94
CA TRP A 168 -0.06 14.82 11.59
C TRP A 168 0.07 13.29 11.46
N ASP A 169 0.48 12.60 12.53
CA ASP A 169 0.64 11.14 12.65
C ASP A 169 -0.49 10.51 13.49
N GLN A 170 -1.72 11.00 13.33
CA GLN A 170 -2.86 10.39 13.99
C GLN A 170 -3.17 8.99 13.42
N GLY A 171 -2.70 8.69 12.20
CA GLY A 171 -3.04 7.49 11.47
C GLY A 171 -4.22 7.71 10.55
N TYR A 172 -4.47 6.67 9.74
CA TYR A 172 -5.67 6.53 8.92
C TYR A 172 -5.97 7.77 8.06
N ASP A 173 -7.25 8.08 7.87
CA ASP A 173 -7.80 9.17 7.08
C ASP A 173 -7.23 10.57 7.41
N VAL A 174 -6.99 10.88 8.69
CA VAL A 174 -6.38 12.15 9.12
C VAL A 174 -4.99 12.31 8.51
N THR A 175 -4.14 11.30 8.68
CA THR A 175 -2.77 11.35 8.14
C THR A 175 -2.78 11.22 6.62
N ALA A 176 -3.69 10.42 6.04
CA ALA A 176 -3.84 10.29 4.59
C ALA A 176 -4.14 11.64 3.90
N HIS A 177 -5.04 12.45 4.45
CA HIS A 177 -5.34 13.77 3.91
C HIS A 177 -4.18 14.76 4.06
N PHE A 178 -3.38 14.64 5.13
CA PHE A 178 -2.15 15.44 5.27
C PHE A 178 -1.09 15.02 4.25
N LEU A 179 -0.92 13.71 4.02
CA LEU A 179 0.00 13.21 3.01
C LEU A 179 -0.44 13.61 1.60
N ASP A 180 -1.74 13.66 1.31
CA ASP A 180 -2.28 14.18 0.04
C ASP A 180 -2.03 15.68 -0.13
N TYR A 181 -2.08 16.45 0.95
CA TYR A 181 -1.61 17.84 0.92
C TYR A 181 -0.12 17.95 0.59
N CYS A 182 0.73 17.14 1.25
CA CYS A 182 2.18 17.12 1.00
C CYS A 182 2.51 16.68 -0.43
N ASP A 183 1.81 15.67 -0.96
CA ASP A 183 1.94 15.21 -2.36
C ASP A 183 1.46 16.28 -3.36
N GLY A 184 0.49 17.10 -2.97
CA GLY A 184 0.10 18.30 -3.73
C GLY A 184 1.15 19.42 -3.75
N LEU A 185 2.10 19.44 -2.81
CA LEU A 185 3.24 20.38 -2.81
C LEU A 185 4.42 19.84 -3.62
N LEU A 186 4.66 18.53 -3.53
CA LEU A 186 5.67 17.80 -4.29
C LEU A 186 5.06 16.51 -4.81
N SER A 187 4.79 16.46 -6.11
CA SER A 187 4.27 15.25 -6.76
C SER A 187 5.20 14.06 -6.52
N GLY A 188 4.69 12.98 -5.93
CA GLY A 188 5.48 11.81 -5.57
C GLY A 188 6.09 11.88 -4.17
N PHE A 189 5.68 12.84 -3.33
CA PHE A 189 6.15 12.95 -1.95
C PHE A 189 6.03 11.63 -1.18
N VAL A 190 4.89 10.94 -1.31
CA VAL A 190 4.67 9.66 -0.61
C VAL A 190 5.58 8.56 -1.16
N ALA A 191 5.85 8.56 -2.46
CA ALA A 191 6.82 7.64 -3.08
C ALA A 191 8.22 7.84 -2.49
N ASP A 192 8.68 9.08 -2.45
CA ASP A 192 10.00 9.43 -1.93
C ASP A 192 10.11 9.15 -0.42
N MET A 193 9.04 9.40 0.34
CA MET A 193 8.96 9.06 1.76
C MET A 193 9.07 7.54 1.96
N ASN A 194 8.26 6.74 1.25
CA ASN A 194 8.31 5.28 1.29
C ASN A 194 9.72 4.76 0.94
N LYS A 195 10.33 5.31 -0.11
CA LYS A 195 11.70 4.95 -0.52
C LYS A 195 12.75 5.27 0.55
N LYS A 196 12.63 6.41 1.24
CA LYS A 196 13.53 6.77 2.36
C LYS A 196 13.36 5.83 3.56
N MET A 197 12.16 5.31 3.78
CA MET A 197 11.88 4.34 4.83
C MET A 197 12.42 2.92 4.57
N LYS A 198 13.16 2.67 3.48
CA LYS A 198 13.80 1.37 3.22
C LYS A 198 14.71 0.90 4.34
N THR A 199 15.43 1.82 5.00
CA THR A 199 16.51 1.46 5.95
C THR A 199 16.36 2.08 7.34
N GLY A 200 15.42 3.01 7.53
CA GLY A 200 15.23 3.72 8.80
C GLY A 200 14.30 4.91 8.62
N TYR A 201 13.93 5.56 9.72
CA TYR A 201 13.04 6.72 9.71
C TYR A 201 13.69 7.92 10.39
N SER A 202 13.51 9.09 9.81
CA SER A 202 13.84 10.36 10.44
C SER A 202 12.80 11.43 10.09
N PRO A 203 12.32 12.23 11.05
CA PRO A 203 11.46 13.37 10.75
C PRO A 203 12.15 14.42 9.85
N GLN A 204 13.48 14.37 9.73
CA GLN A 204 14.23 15.21 8.80
C GLN A 204 13.88 14.94 7.33
N TYR A 205 13.30 13.78 7.00
CA TYR A 205 12.88 13.46 5.63
C TYR A 205 11.85 14.47 5.10
N PHE A 206 10.98 15.02 5.95
CA PHE A 206 10.08 16.12 5.55
C PHE A 206 10.84 17.38 5.13
N VAL A 207 11.91 17.72 5.84
CA VAL A 207 12.76 18.87 5.50
C VAL A 207 13.54 18.61 4.22
N GLU A 208 14.07 17.41 4.05
CA GLU A 208 14.80 17.03 2.84
C GLU A 208 13.92 17.05 1.59
N LEU A 209 12.65 16.67 1.71
CA LEU A 209 11.71 16.59 0.59
C LEU A 209 10.99 17.92 0.32
N LEU A 210 10.56 18.63 1.36
CA LEU A 210 9.69 19.82 1.24
C LEU A 210 10.30 21.10 1.81
N GLY A 211 11.51 21.05 2.35
CA GLY A 211 12.21 22.22 2.92
C GLY A 211 11.63 22.73 4.24
N LYS A 212 10.69 22.00 4.86
CA LYS A 212 10.00 22.37 6.11
C LYS A 212 9.92 21.20 7.07
N THR A 213 9.87 21.49 8.37
CA THR A 213 9.61 20.44 9.37
C THR A 213 8.17 19.93 9.24
N VAL A 214 7.92 18.71 9.71
CA VAL A 214 6.57 18.14 9.70
C VAL A 214 5.57 19.02 10.47
N ASP A 215 5.99 19.66 11.57
CA ASP A 215 5.14 20.56 12.36
C ASP A 215 4.79 21.84 11.59
N GLN A 216 5.72 22.39 10.81
CA GLN A 216 5.46 23.54 9.93
C GLN A 216 4.47 23.16 8.83
N LEU A 217 4.70 22.01 8.18
CA LEU A 217 3.80 21.50 7.13
C LEU A 217 2.39 21.22 7.67
N TRP A 218 2.29 20.63 8.86
CA TRP A 218 1.02 20.39 9.53
C TRP A 218 0.30 21.70 9.87
N SER A 219 1.03 22.69 10.37
CA SER A 219 0.48 24.02 10.63
C SER A 219 -0.05 24.69 9.36
N ASP A 220 0.69 24.60 8.25
CA ASP A 220 0.27 25.12 6.95
C ASP A 220 -0.98 24.38 6.43
N TYR A 221 -1.01 23.05 6.56
CA TYR A 221 -2.17 22.22 6.22
C TYR A 221 -3.43 22.64 7.01
N LYS A 222 -3.29 22.83 8.33
CA LYS A 222 -4.38 23.30 9.20
C LYS A 222 -4.81 24.71 8.85
N ALA A 223 -3.89 25.62 8.49
CA ALA A 223 -4.24 26.95 8.03
C ALA A 223 -5.00 26.94 6.69
N LYS A 224 -4.68 25.99 5.79
CA LYS A 224 -5.32 25.86 4.48
C LYS A 224 -6.74 25.27 4.56
N TYR A 225 -6.96 24.29 5.43
CA TYR A 225 -8.20 23.50 5.46
C TYR A 225 -8.99 23.55 6.76
N GLY A 226 -8.41 24.08 7.85
CA GLY A 226 -8.98 24.07 9.20
C GLY A 226 -10.04 25.14 9.46
N ASN A 227 -10.98 25.32 8.53
CA ASN A 227 -12.18 26.15 8.71
C ASN A 227 -13.44 25.29 8.75
#